data_AF-A0A947ZBW6-F1
#
_entry.id   AF-A0A947ZBW6-F1
#
_cell.length_a   1.000
_cell.length_b   1.000
_cell.length_c   1.000
_cell.angle_alpha   90.00
_cell.angle_beta   90.00
_cell.angle_gamma   90.00
#
_symmetry.space_group_name_H-M   'P 1'
#
loop_
_entity.id
_entity.type
_entity.pdbx_description
1 polymer ?
#
loop_
_entity_poly.entity_id
_entity_poly.type
_entity_poly.pdbx_seq_one_letter_code
_entity_poly.pdbx_strand_id
1 'polypeptide(L)'
;MILLILILLMPSGVSRELHFERMESAKLITGGRLDAAKKVLSVKNGEGIRTIPLFSIKNPPVTTRLYQIRGKVKYKDVRKASYLEMMNFFPGNRRYFTRTMAGRGPLQEIKGSSGWREFSLPFDLGPQGTMRPDSLTVSMVFFSKGAVWLKDLEFIDGDPGVRAPGTLSRPGPKPWWSPGATSIIGALWGSLFGLFGVASAVLIQKGRGKRFVLLTMVAAALLGLIATIVGVIAYYKDQPYDLYFPILLVGVLSMFLAPFIFTYAKQHYTELELRKMKAQDLASLKKHD
;
A
#
# COMPACT_ATOMS: atom_id res chain seq x y z
N MET A 1 32.77 22.89 1.99
CA MET A 1 33.03 21.84 3.00
C MET A 1 32.21 22.01 4.28
N ILE A 2 31.91 23.24 4.70
CA ILE A 2 31.10 23.55 5.91
C ILE A 2 29.60 23.18 5.76
N LEU A 3 29.07 23.12 4.53
CA LEU A 3 27.67 22.77 4.26
C LEU A 3 27.35 21.27 4.39
N LEU A 4 28.36 20.39 4.41
CA LEU A 4 28.17 18.94 4.58
C LEU A 4 27.84 18.58 6.04
N ILE A 5 28.32 19.40 6.98
CA ILE A 5 28.22 19.14 8.43
C ILE A 5 26.86 19.55 9.00
N LEU A 6 26.17 20.54 8.40
CA LEU A 6 24.83 20.94 8.88
C LEU A 6 23.70 19.96 8.48
N ILE A 7 23.95 19.06 7.52
CA ILE A 7 22.99 18.01 7.12
C ILE A 7 23.13 16.73 7.99
N LEU A 8 24.26 16.62 8.73
CA LEU A 8 24.69 15.44 9.50
C LEU A 8 24.27 15.44 10.99
N LEU A 9 23.65 16.51 11.51
CA LEU A 9 23.48 16.70 12.97
C LEU A 9 22.04 16.68 13.50
N MET A 10 21.05 16.16 12.76
CA MET A 10 19.64 16.18 13.23
C MET A 10 18.87 14.88 12.95
N PRO A 11 17.89 14.54 13.83
CA PRO A 11 17.40 13.18 14.04
C PRO A 11 16.66 12.56 12.85
N SER A 12 16.56 11.23 12.85
CA SER A 12 15.96 10.38 11.82
C SER A 12 14.44 10.58 11.66
N GLY A 13 13.93 10.34 10.45
CA GLY A 13 12.48 10.41 10.13
C GLY A 13 11.98 11.75 9.57
N VAL A 14 12.86 12.66 9.15
CA VAL A 14 12.49 14.03 8.73
C VAL A 14 12.26 14.12 7.22
N SER A 15 11.08 14.61 6.80
CA SER A 15 10.83 15.08 5.44
C SER A 15 11.71 16.29 5.15
N ARG A 16 12.56 16.22 4.12
CA ARG A 16 13.50 17.27 3.74
C ARG A 16 13.04 17.92 2.45
N GLU A 17 12.60 19.17 2.51
CA GLU A 17 12.30 19.94 1.31
C GLU A 17 13.59 20.21 0.53
N LEU A 18 13.59 19.84 -0.76
CA LEU A 18 14.72 20.10 -1.66
C LEU A 18 14.52 21.49 -2.27
N HIS A 19 14.97 22.51 -1.55
CA HIS A 19 14.91 23.88 -2.06
C HIS A 19 15.84 24.03 -3.28
N PHE A 20 15.26 24.33 -4.45
CA PHE A 20 16.00 24.48 -5.70
C PHE A 20 17.15 25.50 -5.63
N GLU A 21 16.96 26.61 -4.91
CA GLU A 21 17.98 27.65 -4.70
C GLU A 21 19.23 27.07 -4.00
N ARG A 22 19.02 26.17 -3.03
CA ARG A 22 20.11 25.47 -2.33
C ARG A 22 20.74 24.40 -3.21
N MET A 23 19.94 23.71 -4.04
CA MET A 23 20.44 22.72 -4.99
C MET A 23 21.31 23.35 -6.09
N GLU A 24 20.90 24.51 -6.60
CA GLU A 24 21.67 25.29 -7.58
C GLU A 24 22.97 25.80 -6.96
N SER A 25 22.89 26.41 -5.77
CA SER A 25 24.07 26.89 -5.02
C SER A 25 25.06 25.76 -4.69
N ALA A 26 24.55 24.56 -4.41
CA ALA A 26 25.33 23.36 -4.14
C ALA A 26 25.75 22.59 -5.41
N LYS A 27 25.46 23.10 -6.61
CA LYS A 27 25.75 22.47 -7.91
C LYS A 27 25.21 21.02 -8.02
N LEU A 28 24.05 20.76 -7.40
CA LEU A 28 23.38 19.46 -7.45
C LEU A 28 22.55 19.27 -8.72
N ILE A 29 22.14 20.38 -9.37
CA ILE A 29 21.43 20.35 -10.65
C ILE A 29 22.44 20.05 -11.76
N THR A 30 22.25 18.92 -12.43
CA THR A 30 23.12 18.42 -13.49
C THR A 30 22.58 18.70 -14.89
N GLY A 31 21.29 19.02 -15.01
CA GLY A 31 20.68 19.30 -16.30
C GLY A 31 19.27 19.88 -16.20
N GLY A 32 18.80 20.41 -17.33
CA GLY A 32 17.57 21.21 -17.40
C GLY A 32 17.85 22.70 -17.19
N ARG A 33 16.77 23.49 -17.20
CA ARG A 33 16.78 24.93 -16.97
C ARG A 33 15.95 25.23 -15.72
N LEU A 34 16.60 25.75 -14.69
CA LEU A 34 15.95 26.23 -13.47
C LEU A 34 15.43 27.66 -13.70
N ASP A 35 14.17 27.87 -13.35
CA ASP A 35 13.60 29.21 -13.14
C ASP A 35 13.53 29.40 -11.62
N ALA A 36 14.55 30.03 -11.04
CA ALA A 36 14.69 30.19 -9.59
C ALA A 36 13.54 31.02 -9.00
N ALA A 37 13.08 32.07 -9.70
CA ALA A 37 11.97 32.91 -9.27
C ALA A 37 10.65 32.12 -9.18
N LYS A 38 10.42 31.17 -10.08
CA LYS A 38 9.24 30.30 -10.06
C LYS A 38 9.44 28.99 -9.32
N LYS A 39 10.67 28.69 -8.86
CA LYS A 39 11.06 27.41 -8.24
C LYS A 39 10.68 26.20 -9.10
N VAL A 40 10.93 26.30 -10.41
CA VAL A 40 10.58 25.27 -11.40
C VAL A 40 11.81 24.83 -12.16
N LEU A 41 12.08 23.52 -12.15
CA LEU A 41 13.08 22.89 -13.02
C LEU A 41 12.39 22.40 -14.30
N SER A 42 12.87 22.84 -15.46
CA SER A 42 12.29 22.48 -16.75
C SER A 42 13.27 21.75 -17.63
N VAL A 43 12.78 20.78 -18.40
CA VAL A 43 13.56 20.03 -19.37
C VAL A 43 12.76 19.83 -20.64
N LYS A 44 13.41 19.93 -21.79
CA LYS A 44 12.80 19.73 -23.10
C LYS A 44 13.64 18.75 -23.89
N ASN A 45 12.97 17.94 -24.70
CA ASN A 45 13.61 17.09 -25.68
C ASN A 45 13.07 17.36 -27.08
N GLY A 46 13.96 17.25 -28.08
CA GLY A 46 13.62 17.22 -29.49
C GLY A 46 13.17 15.82 -29.91
N GLU A 47 13.35 15.47 -31.17
CA GLU A 47 13.08 14.11 -31.64
C GLU A 47 14.07 13.09 -31.07
N GLY A 48 13.65 11.83 -30.97
CA GLY A 48 14.49 10.71 -30.53
C GLY A 48 14.49 10.44 -29.02
N ILE A 49 15.25 9.40 -28.64
CA ILE A 49 15.38 8.92 -27.26
C ILE A 49 16.51 9.68 -26.57
N ARG A 50 16.27 10.22 -25.38
CA ARG A 50 17.27 10.94 -24.61
C ARG A 50 17.04 10.81 -23.10
N THR A 51 18.11 10.45 -22.38
CA THR A 51 18.15 10.53 -20.91
C THR A 51 18.84 11.83 -20.50
N ILE A 52 18.16 12.63 -19.69
CA ILE A 52 18.68 13.91 -19.18
C ILE A 52 18.75 13.82 -17.66
N PRO A 53 19.94 13.71 -17.06
CA PRO A 53 20.13 13.82 -15.62
C PRO A 53 19.69 15.21 -15.15
N LEU A 54 18.80 15.27 -14.17
CA LEU A 54 18.24 16.52 -13.65
C LEU A 54 19.02 16.98 -12.43
N PHE A 55 19.21 16.09 -11.45
CA PHE A 55 20.02 16.37 -10.28
C PHE A 55 20.60 15.09 -9.67
N SER A 56 21.69 15.26 -8.92
CA SER A 56 22.36 14.17 -8.21
C SER A 56 22.59 14.55 -6.75
N ILE A 57 22.36 13.61 -5.83
CA ILE A 57 22.62 13.76 -4.40
C ILE A 57 23.71 12.76 -4.01
N LYS A 58 24.84 13.27 -3.53
CA LYS A 58 25.93 12.45 -2.96
C LYS A 58 25.67 12.21 -1.48
N ASN A 59 25.98 11.01 -1.00
CA ASN A 59 25.77 10.57 0.38
C ASN A 59 24.37 10.97 0.90
N PRO A 60 23.29 10.54 0.21
CA PRO A 60 21.93 10.90 0.61
C PRO A 60 21.68 10.47 2.07
N PRO A 61 20.95 11.28 2.85
CA PRO A 61 20.74 11.04 4.28
C PRO A 61 19.65 9.99 4.51
N VAL A 62 19.87 8.77 4.02
CA VAL A 62 18.98 7.61 4.17
C VAL A 62 19.32 6.92 5.47
N THR A 63 18.41 6.97 6.45
CA THR A 63 18.56 6.24 7.72
C THR A 63 17.62 5.06 7.81
N THR A 64 16.46 5.13 7.16
CA THR A 64 15.40 4.11 7.22
C THR A 64 15.47 3.11 6.05
N ARG A 65 14.61 2.09 6.09
CA ARG A 65 14.49 1.05 5.03
C ARG A 65 13.88 1.60 3.74
N LEU A 66 13.01 2.59 3.84
CA LEU A 66 12.22 3.17 2.76
C LEU A 66 12.54 4.65 2.61
N TYR A 67 12.82 5.10 1.39
CA TYR A 67 12.94 6.53 1.11
C TYR A 67 12.32 6.86 -0.24
N GLN A 68 12.04 8.13 -0.49
CA GLN A 68 11.47 8.57 -1.75
C GLN A 68 11.89 9.99 -2.13
N ILE A 69 11.93 10.24 -3.43
CA ILE A 69 11.85 11.59 -4.00
C ILE A 69 10.41 11.81 -4.45
N ARG A 70 9.78 12.90 -3.99
CA ARG A 70 8.44 13.30 -4.46
C ARG A 70 8.42 14.74 -4.92
N GLY A 71 7.36 15.10 -5.63
CA GLY A 71 7.05 16.48 -5.97
C GLY A 71 5.94 16.54 -7.00
N LYS A 72 5.85 17.68 -7.71
CA LYS A 72 4.87 17.85 -8.78
C LYS A 72 5.53 17.88 -10.13
N VAL A 73 4.88 17.23 -11.10
CA VAL A 73 5.27 17.19 -12.50
C VAL A 73 4.16 17.76 -13.37
N LYS A 74 4.55 18.58 -14.35
CA LYS A 74 3.71 19.05 -15.45
C LYS A 74 4.41 18.68 -16.75
N TYR A 75 3.67 18.38 -17.80
CA TYR A 75 4.27 18.05 -19.09
C TYR A 75 3.38 18.43 -20.27
N LYS A 76 4.01 18.63 -21.43
CA LYS A 76 3.35 19.07 -22.66
C LYS A 76 3.94 18.34 -23.87
N ASP A 77 3.05 17.86 -24.73
CA ASP A 77 3.32 17.28 -26.05
C ASP A 77 4.32 16.11 -26.02
N VAL A 78 4.27 15.27 -24.97
CA VAL A 78 5.11 14.08 -24.82
C VAL A 78 4.51 12.93 -25.63
N ARG A 79 4.97 12.73 -26.88
CA ARG A 79 4.29 11.83 -27.84
C ARG A 79 4.36 10.35 -27.47
N LYS A 80 5.52 9.88 -26.99
CA LYS A 80 5.73 8.50 -26.52
C LYS A 80 5.88 8.47 -25.01
N ALA A 81 5.36 7.42 -24.38
CA ALA A 81 5.46 7.20 -22.95
C ALA A 81 6.91 7.36 -22.48
N SER A 82 7.12 8.37 -21.65
CA SER A 82 8.41 8.76 -21.07
C SER A 82 8.29 8.71 -19.55
N TYR A 83 9.39 8.77 -18.81
CA TYR A 83 9.33 8.61 -17.36
C TYR A 83 10.44 9.36 -16.63
N LEU A 84 10.19 9.66 -15.36
CA LEU A 84 11.24 10.00 -14.42
C LEU A 84 11.86 8.70 -13.91
N GLU A 85 13.18 8.72 -13.77
CA GLU A 85 13.97 7.63 -13.22
C GLU A 85 14.79 8.15 -12.04
N MET A 86 14.77 7.43 -10.93
CA MET A 86 15.75 7.59 -9.86
C MET A 86 16.69 6.41 -9.90
N MET A 87 17.96 6.66 -10.19
CA MET A 87 19.04 5.67 -10.15
C MET A 87 19.81 5.79 -8.83
N ASN A 88 19.94 4.69 -8.11
CA ASN A 88 20.65 4.59 -6.84
C ASN A 88 21.93 3.80 -7.05
N PHE A 89 23.06 4.37 -6.64
CA PHE A 89 24.39 3.78 -6.73
C PHE A 89 24.83 3.35 -5.34
N PHE A 90 25.18 2.08 -5.18
CA PHE A 90 25.58 1.47 -3.92
C PHE A 90 27.03 0.99 -3.99
N PRO A 91 27.67 0.76 -2.82
CA PRO A 91 29.00 0.21 -2.75
C PRO A 91 29.16 -1.09 -3.56
N GLY A 92 30.32 -1.26 -4.18
CA GLY A 92 30.60 -2.39 -5.07
C GLY A 92 29.92 -2.28 -6.45
N ASN A 93 29.72 -1.05 -6.94
CA ASN A 93 29.16 -0.75 -8.27
C ASN A 93 27.73 -1.32 -8.52
N ARG A 94 26.98 -1.57 -7.44
CA ARG A 94 25.59 -2.01 -7.54
C ARG A 94 24.69 -0.83 -7.88
N ARG A 95 23.72 -1.07 -8.75
CA ARG A 95 22.81 -0.02 -9.26
C ARG A 95 21.39 -0.54 -9.28
N TYR A 96 20.48 0.26 -8.74
CA TYR A 96 19.05 -0.05 -8.70
C TYR A 96 18.26 1.20 -9.02
N PHE A 97 17.09 1.03 -9.65
CA PHE A 97 16.29 2.17 -10.10
C PHE A 97 14.83 2.05 -9.72
N THR A 98 14.17 3.21 -9.69
CA THR A 98 12.71 3.35 -9.67
C THR A 98 12.28 4.23 -10.83
N ARG A 99 11.16 3.90 -11.48
CA ARG A 99 10.63 4.66 -12.63
C ARG A 99 9.13 4.93 -12.50
N THR A 100 8.69 6.07 -13.05
CA THR A 100 7.26 6.37 -13.19
C THR A 100 6.68 5.69 -14.45
N MET A 101 6.34 4.40 -14.36
CA MET A 101 5.81 3.61 -15.49
C MET A 101 4.41 3.01 -15.26
N ALA A 102 3.71 3.42 -14.20
CA ALA A 102 2.37 2.94 -13.93
C ALA A 102 1.33 3.57 -14.88
N GLY A 103 0.15 2.97 -15.00
CA GLY A 103 -0.97 3.56 -15.76
C GLY A 103 -1.65 4.75 -15.06
N ARG A 104 -1.54 4.83 -13.72
CA ARG A 104 -2.18 5.87 -12.89
C ARG A 104 -1.41 6.11 -11.58
N GLY A 105 -1.74 7.21 -10.89
CA GLY A 105 -1.18 7.58 -9.59
C GLY A 105 0.19 8.29 -9.65
N PRO A 106 0.90 8.43 -8.52
CA PRO A 106 2.19 9.14 -8.46
C PRO A 106 3.31 8.49 -9.29
N LEU A 107 3.19 7.20 -9.61
CA LEU A 107 4.09 6.49 -10.51
C LEU A 107 3.65 6.52 -11.97
N GLN A 108 2.59 7.26 -12.31
CA GLN A 108 2.05 7.27 -13.67
C GLN A 108 3.09 7.74 -14.69
N GLU A 109 3.10 7.11 -15.87
CA GLU A 109 3.93 7.52 -17.01
C GLU A 109 3.68 8.97 -17.48
N ILE A 110 4.67 9.53 -18.13
CA ILE A 110 4.63 10.88 -18.70
C ILE A 110 4.33 10.73 -20.19
N LYS A 111 3.06 10.94 -20.57
CA LYS A 111 2.58 10.82 -21.95
C LYS A 111 1.47 11.83 -22.23
N GLY A 112 1.50 12.45 -23.41
CA GLY A 112 0.57 13.49 -23.83
C GLY A 112 0.88 14.84 -23.18
N SER A 113 -0.17 15.49 -22.68
CA SER A 113 -0.09 16.78 -21.98
C SER A 113 -0.87 16.67 -20.68
N SER A 114 -0.37 17.31 -19.62
CA SER A 114 -1.02 17.33 -18.32
C SER A 114 -0.74 18.64 -17.58
N GLY A 115 -1.65 18.98 -16.66
CA GLY A 115 -1.40 19.99 -15.64
C GLY A 115 -0.38 19.51 -14.60
N TRP A 116 -0.30 20.22 -13.48
CA TRP A 116 0.51 19.77 -12.35
C TRP A 116 -0.15 18.55 -11.70
N ARG A 117 0.59 17.44 -11.60
CA ARG A 117 0.19 16.26 -10.82
C ARG A 117 1.33 15.80 -9.92
N GLU A 118 1.00 15.10 -8.85
CA GLU A 118 1.99 14.51 -7.96
C GLU A 118 2.76 13.39 -8.67
N PHE A 119 4.05 13.26 -8.34
CA PHE A 119 4.86 12.10 -8.66
C PHE A 119 5.64 11.63 -7.42
N SER A 120 6.01 10.35 -7.41
CA SER A 120 6.90 9.78 -6.39
C SER A 120 7.83 8.74 -7.02
N LEU A 121 9.06 8.69 -6.54
CA LEU A 121 10.09 7.69 -6.85
C LEU A 121 10.51 7.04 -5.52
N PRO A 122 9.74 6.07 -5.01
CA PRO A 122 10.07 5.35 -3.78
C PRO A 122 11.16 4.30 -4.02
N PHE A 123 11.93 3.99 -2.98
CA PHE A 123 12.92 2.93 -2.99
C PHE A 123 12.90 2.17 -1.67
N ASP A 124 12.93 0.85 -1.75
CA ASP A 124 13.02 -0.06 -0.61
C ASP A 124 14.39 -0.75 -0.63
N LEU A 125 15.13 -0.62 0.48
CA LEU A 125 16.42 -1.29 0.68
C LEU A 125 16.27 -2.82 0.92
N GLY A 126 15.05 -3.34 0.90
CA GLY A 126 14.73 -4.74 1.12
C GLY A 126 14.73 -5.13 2.60
N PRO A 127 14.50 -6.42 2.91
CA PRO A 127 14.35 -6.89 4.29
C PRO A 127 15.61 -6.73 5.14
N GLN A 128 16.78 -6.89 4.52
CA GLN A 128 18.07 -6.77 5.21
C GLN A 128 18.49 -5.31 5.37
N GLY A 129 18.17 -4.43 4.41
CA GLY A 129 18.17 -2.98 4.58
C GLY A 129 19.45 -2.33 5.12
N THR A 130 20.60 -3.00 5.12
CA THR A 130 21.82 -2.54 5.79
C THR A 130 22.67 -1.61 4.93
N MET A 131 22.55 -1.72 3.61
CA MET A 131 23.36 -0.91 2.70
C MET A 131 22.73 0.45 2.44
N ARG A 132 23.58 1.48 2.31
CA ARG A 132 23.15 2.83 1.93
C ARG A 132 23.69 3.19 0.55
N PRO A 133 22.93 3.95 -0.24
CA PRO A 133 23.42 4.41 -1.53
C PRO A 133 24.51 5.47 -1.32
N ASP A 134 25.61 5.36 -2.06
CA ASP A 134 26.68 6.36 -2.14
C ASP A 134 26.19 7.62 -2.84
N SER A 135 25.29 7.45 -3.82
CA SER A 135 24.63 8.55 -4.50
C SER A 135 23.31 8.12 -5.13
N LEU A 136 22.45 9.09 -5.38
CA LEU A 136 21.28 8.93 -6.23
C LEU A 136 21.25 10.00 -7.31
N THR A 137 20.68 9.66 -8.47
CA THR A 137 20.51 10.58 -9.59
C THR A 137 19.09 10.47 -10.12
N VAL A 138 18.40 11.60 -10.20
CA VAL A 138 17.08 11.69 -10.83
C VAL A 138 17.24 12.19 -12.25
N SER A 139 16.68 11.45 -13.20
CA SER A 139 16.77 11.72 -14.64
C SER A 139 15.37 11.73 -15.26
N MET A 140 15.22 12.53 -16.32
CA MET A 140 14.09 12.43 -17.23
C MET A 140 14.51 11.59 -18.44
N VAL A 141 13.79 10.49 -18.71
CA VAL A 141 14.01 9.64 -19.88
C VAL A 141 12.91 9.91 -20.89
N PHE A 142 13.25 10.61 -21.96
CA PHE A 142 12.37 10.88 -23.09
C PHE A 142 12.51 9.79 -24.15
N PHE A 143 11.40 9.30 -24.68
CA PHE A 143 11.37 8.46 -25.89
C PHE A 143 10.95 9.22 -27.15
N SER A 144 10.59 10.49 -27.00
CA SER A 144 10.20 11.38 -28.09
C SER A 144 10.37 12.85 -27.69
N LYS A 145 9.98 13.74 -28.61
CA LYS A 145 9.74 15.15 -28.31
C LYS A 145 8.78 15.32 -27.14
N GLY A 146 9.04 16.37 -26.34
CA GLY A 146 8.20 16.77 -25.22
C GLY A 146 8.88 17.77 -24.29
N ALA A 147 8.09 18.36 -23.40
CA ALA A 147 8.56 19.25 -22.35
C ALA A 147 8.01 18.82 -20.99
N VAL A 148 8.86 18.86 -19.96
CA VAL A 148 8.53 18.49 -18.58
C VAL A 148 8.99 19.59 -17.63
N TRP A 149 8.19 19.86 -16.62
CA TRP A 149 8.47 20.80 -15.54
C TRP A 149 8.27 20.09 -14.20
N LEU A 150 9.18 20.33 -13.27
CA LEU A 150 9.16 19.83 -11.90
C LEU A 150 9.14 20.98 -10.92
N LYS A 151 8.41 20.82 -9.82
CA LYS A 151 8.43 21.73 -8.67
C LYS A 151 8.14 21.00 -7.37
N ASP A 152 8.29 21.70 -6.25
CA ASP A 152 7.97 21.20 -4.90
C ASP A 152 8.69 19.86 -4.62
N LEU A 153 10.00 19.78 -4.95
CA LEU A 153 10.78 18.55 -4.76
C LEU A 153 11.08 18.32 -3.28
N GLU A 154 10.91 17.08 -2.84
CA GLU A 154 11.20 16.68 -1.46
C GLU A 154 11.88 15.32 -1.43
N PHE A 155 12.86 15.18 -0.54
CA PHE A 155 13.45 13.91 -0.16
C PHE A 155 12.88 13.47 1.19
N ILE A 156 12.33 12.26 1.24
CA ILE A 156 11.71 11.71 2.44
C ILE A 156 12.44 10.44 2.80
N ASP A 157 12.98 10.40 4.01
CA ASP A 157 13.57 9.23 4.63
C ASP A 157 12.56 8.63 5.62
N GLY A 158 11.86 7.59 5.19
CA GLY A 158 10.80 6.94 5.93
C GLY A 158 9.66 6.44 5.06
N ASP A 159 8.80 5.61 5.67
CA ASP A 159 7.58 5.12 5.05
C ASP A 159 6.63 6.29 4.69
N PRO A 160 6.17 6.41 3.43
CA PRO A 160 5.16 7.39 3.03
C PRO A 160 3.89 7.39 3.90
N GLY A 161 3.56 6.27 4.56
CA GLY A 161 2.39 6.09 5.41
C GLY A 161 2.60 6.40 6.90
N VAL A 162 3.85 6.48 7.38
CA VAL A 162 4.18 6.70 8.80
C VAL A 162 4.73 8.12 8.98
N ARG A 163 3.95 8.98 9.64
CA ARG A 163 4.34 10.36 9.95
C ARG A 163 5.57 10.40 10.86
N ALA A 164 6.52 11.26 10.53
CA ALA A 164 7.48 11.79 11.48
C ALA A 164 6.74 12.39 12.69
N PRO A 165 7.14 12.10 13.93
CA PRO A 165 6.63 12.85 15.08
C PRO A 165 7.13 14.30 14.98
N GLY A 166 6.21 15.27 14.82
CA GLY A 166 6.51 16.69 15.03
C GLY A 166 6.46 17.64 13.83
N THR A 167 6.10 17.23 12.60
CA THR A 167 5.97 18.19 11.49
C THR A 167 4.52 18.68 11.27
N LEU A 168 4.29 19.94 11.63
CA LEU A 168 3.07 20.70 11.32
C LEU A 168 3.20 21.34 9.92
N SER A 169 2.58 20.76 8.88
CA SER A 169 2.16 21.38 7.59
C SER A 169 1.70 20.26 6.64
N ARG A 170 0.60 20.26 5.88
CA ARG A 170 -0.56 21.11 5.54
C ARG A 170 -1.70 20.12 5.20
N PRO A 171 -2.98 20.39 5.48
CA PRO A 171 -4.05 19.40 5.29
C PRO A 171 -4.38 19.24 3.79
N GLY A 172 -3.79 18.24 3.13
CA GLY A 172 -4.52 17.49 2.11
C GLY A 172 -5.56 16.59 2.80
N PRO A 173 -6.65 16.16 2.12
CA PRO A 173 -7.62 15.27 2.73
C PRO A 173 -6.88 14.02 3.19
N LYS A 174 -6.75 13.89 4.52
CA LYS A 174 -6.26 12.65 5.13
C LYS A 174 -7.18 11.55 4.61
N PRO A 175 -6.67 10.44 4.04
CA PRO A 175 -7.50 9.27 3.87
C PRO A 175 -8.14 9.00 5.23
N TRP A 176 -9.46 8.94 5.28
CA TRP A 176 -10.20 8.72 6.53
C TRP A 176 -9.90 7.33 7.13
N TRP A 177 -9.18 6.49 6.38
CA TRP A 177 -8.73 5.16 6.72
C TRP A 177 -7.20 5.04 6.60
N SER A 178 -6.53 4.46 7.60
CA SER A 178 -5.08 4.22 7.57
C SER A 178 -4.77 2.73 7.32
N PRO A 179 -3.66 2.39 6.65
CA PRO A 179 -3.25 0.99 6.46
C PRO A 179 -3.07 0.23 7.80
N GLY A 180 -2.61 0.92 8.84
CA GLY A 180 -2.48 0.36 10.19
C GLY A 180 -3.82 0.06 10.88
N ALA A 181 -4.91 0.73 10.50
CA ALA A 181 -6.23 0.40 11.03
C ALA A 181 -6.72 -0.96 10.53
N THR A 182 -6.47 -1.29 9.25
CA THR A 182 -6.85 -2.59 8.66
C THR A 182 -6.18 -3.76 9.37
N SER A 183 -4.90 -3.65 9.73
CA SER A 183 -4.17 -4.76 10.37
C SER A 183 -4.66 -5.02 11.81
N ILE A 184 -4.92 -3.97 12.59
CA ILE A 184 -5.44 -4.10 13.96
C ILE A 184 -6.85 -4.69 13.95
N ILE A 185 -7.73 -4.16 13.08
CA ILE A 185 -9.10 -4.64 12.93
C ILE A 185 -9.08 -6.10 12.47
N GLY A 186 -8.26 -6.43 11.48
CA GLY A 186 -8.11 -7.79 10.97
C GLY A 186 -7.62 -8.76 12.05
N ALA A 187 -6.65 -8.38 12.87
CA ALA A 187 -6.15 -9.22 13.96
C ALA A 187 -7.23 -9.47 15.02
N LEU A 188 -7.93 -8.42 15.48
CA LEU A 188 -8.99 -8.53 16.48
C LEU A 188 -10.15 -9.43 15.99
N TRP A 189 -10.62 -9.20 14.77
CA TRP A 189 -11.72 -9.99 14.20
C TRP A 189 -11.29 -11.41 13.87
N GLY A 190 -10.08 -11.61 13.33
CA GLY A 190 -9.54 -12.93 13.05
C GLY A 190 -9.44 -13.79 14.30
N SER A 191 -8.94 -13.22 15.41
CA SER A 191 -8.88 -13.92 16.70
C SER A 191 -10.28 -14.25 17.23
N LEU A 192 -11.22 -13.30 17.17
CA LEU A 192 -12.58 -13.52 17.65
C LEU A 192 -13.31 -14.62 16.87
N PHE A 193 -13.24 -14.59 15.53
CA PHE A 193 -13.85 -15.62 14.69
C PHE A 193 -13.15 -16.98 14.82
N GLY A 194 -11.83 -17.00 15.03
CA GLY A 194 -11.09 -18.23 15.31
C GLY A 194 -11.58 -18.90 16.59
N LEU A 195 -11.69 -18.14 17.69
CA LEU A 195 -12.23 -18.64 18.96
C LEU A 195 -13.68 -19.11 18.81
N PHE A 196 -14.49 -18.38 18.06
CA PHE A 196 -15.88 -18.73 17.80
C PHE A 196 -16.02 -20.03 16.98
N GLY A 197 -15.13 -20.24 16.01
CA GLY A 197 -15.04 -21.47 15.23
C GLY A 197 -14.72 -22.68 16.10
N VAL A 198 -13.74 -22.55 17.00
CA VAL A 198 -13.38 -23.62 17.95
C VAL A 198 -14.55 -23.92 18.90
N ALA A 199 -15.19 -22.90 19.47
CA ALA A 199 -16.35 -23.08 20.35
C ALA A 199 -17.52 -23.78 19.63
N SER A 200 -17.79 -23.39 18.39
CA SER A 200 -18.82 -24.01 17.55
C SER A 200 -18.49 -25.48 17.24
N ALA A 201 -17.23 -25.79 16.91
CA ALA A 201 -16.78 -27.15 16.66
C ALA A 201 -16.95 -28.06 17.90
N VAL A 202 -16.60 -27.57 19.09
CA VAL A 202 -16.80 -28.31 20.35
C VAL A 202 -18.28 -28.57 20.62
N LEU A 203 -19.16 -27.60 20.35
CA LEU A 203 -20.60 -27.77 20.51
C LEU A 203 -21.18 -28.83 19.55
N ILE A 204 -20.72 -28.83 18.29
CA ILE A 204 -21.09 -29.82 17.28
C ILE A 204 -20.68 -31.22 17.76
N GLN A 205 -19.44 -31.40 18.20
CA GLN A 205 -18.96 -32.70 18.69
C GLN A 205 -19.73 -33.21 19.91
N LYS A 206 -20.13 -32.29 20.81
CA LYS A 206 -20.93 -32.64 22.01
C LYS A 206 -22.42 -32.85 21.70
N GLY A 207 -22.89 -32.57 20.48
CA GLY A 207 -24.31 -32.65 20.14
C GLY A 207 -25.19 -31.69 20.96
N ARG A 208 -24.63 -30.55 21.39
CA ARG A 208 -25.32 -29.52 22.19
C ARG A 208 -25.42 -28.21 21.41
N GLY A 209 -26.45 -27.41 21.68
CA GLY A 209 -26.54 -26.05 21.13
C GLY A 209 -26.83 -25.98 19.62
N LYS A 210 -27.45 -27.01 19.03
CA LYS A 210 -27.82 -27.09 17.60
C LYS A 210 -28.40 -25.78 17.07
N ARG A 211 -29.42 -25.23 17.74
CA ARG A 211 -30.08 -23.98 17.31
C ARG A 211 -29.12 -22.79 17.30
N PHE A 212 -28.26 -22.67 18.32
CA PHE A 212 -27.28 -21.59 18.41
C PHE A 212 -26.27 -21.68 17.26
N VAL A 213 -25.65 -22.85 17.05
CA VAL A 213 -24.64 -23.05 16.00
C VAL A 213 -25.24 -22.86 14.60
N LEU A 214 -26.42 -23.38 14.33
CA LEU A 214 -27.04 -23.22 13.01
C LEU A 214 -27.47 -21.76 12.75
N LEU A 215 -28.00 -21.06 13.75
CA LEU A 215 -28.36 -19.65 13.61
C LEU A 215 -27.12 -18.77 13.40
N THR A 216 -26.01 -19.04 14.07
CA THR A 216 -24.78 -18.26 13.90
C THR A 216 -24.17 -18.45 12.51
N MET A 217 -24.26 -19.65 11.93
CA MET A 217 -23.83 -19.89 10.54
C MET A 217 -24.72 -19.15 9.53
N VAL A 218 -26.04 -19.13 9.74
CA VAL A 218 -26.95 -18.35 8.88
C VAL A 218 -26.66 -16.85 9.01
N ALA A 219 -26.47 -16.35 10.22
CA ALA A 219 -26.11 -14.96 10.45
C ALA A 219 -24.77 -14.60 9.79
N ALA A 220 -23.77 -15.47 9.87
CA ALA A 220 -22.48 -15.27 9.21
C ALA A 220 -22.61 -15.24 7.68
N ALA A 221 -23.45 -16.10 7.09
CA ALA A 221 -23.71 -16.08 5.64
C ALA A 221 -24.39 -14.78 5.20
N LEU A 222 -25.39 -14.30 5.96
CA LEU A 222 -26.09 -13.03 5.68
C LEU A 222 -25.16 -11.82 5.83
N LEU A 223 -24.36 -11.78 6.90
CA LEU A 223 -23.36 -10.74 7.09
C LEU A 223 -22.29 -10.78 5.98
N GLY A 224 -21.90 -11.98 5.52
CA GLY A 224 -21.01 -12.17 4.39
C GLY A 224 -21.56 -11.60 3.08
N LEU A 225 -22.85 -11.85 2.80
CA LEU A 225 -23.54 -11.27 1.64
C LEU A 225 -23.57 -9.73 1.72
N ILE A 226 -23.95 -9.18 2.87
CA ILE A 226 -23.98 -7.72 3.09
C ILE A 226 -22.58 -7.13 2.90
N ALA A 227 -21.55 -7.74 3.50
CA ALA A 227 -20.17 -7.30 3.36
C ALA A 227 -19.70 -7.34 1.90
N THR A 228 -20.07 -8.38 1.15
CA THR A 228 -19.76 -8.46 -0.29
C THR A 228 -20.38 -7.31 -1.07
N ILE A 229 -21.66 -7.02 -0.84
CA ILE A 229 -22.36 -5.89 -1.48
C ILE A 229 -21.67 -4.57 -1.14
N VAL A 230 -21.36 -4.34 0.14
CA VAL A 230 -20.66 -3.13 0.60
C VAL A 230 -19.27 -3.01 -0.03
N GLY A 231 -18.52 -4.11 -0.11
CA GLY A 231 -17.20 -4.16 -0.73
C GLY A 231 -17.23 -3.84 -2.23
N VAL A 232 -18.24 -4.34 -2.96
CA VAL A 232 -18.46 -4.00 -4.36
C VAL A 232 -18.80 -2.52 -4.52
N ILE A 233 -19.70 -1.97 -3.69
CA ILE A 233 -20.03 -0.53 -3.70
C ILE A 233 -18.79 0.32 -3.42
N ALA A 234 -17.96 -0.08 -2.46
CA ALA A 234 -16.73 0.62 -2.11
C ALA A 234 -15.72 0.63 -3.27
N TYR A 235 -15.59 -0.49 -4.00
CA TYR A 235 -14.77 -0.57 -5.20
C TYR A 235 -15.20 0.44 -6.28
N TYR A 236 -16.50 0.54 -6.56
CA TYR A 236 -17.02 1.49 -7.54
C TYR A 236 -16.96 2.96 -7.10
N LYS A 237 -16.85 3.23 -5.80
CA LYS A 237 -16.69 4.58 -5.24
C LYS A 237 -15.22 4.99 -5.06
N ASP A 238 -14.29 4.33 -5.75
CA ASP A 238 -12.85 4.57 -5.68
C ASP A 238 -12.30 4.62 -4.24
N GLN A 239 -12.86 3.79 -3.34
CA GLN A 239 -12.35 3.71 -1.98
C GLN A 239 -10.95 3.06 -1.95
N PRO A 240 -10.14 3.31 -0.90
CA PRO A 240 -8.80 2.73 -0.78
C PRO A 240 -8.80 1.20 -0.84
N TYR A 241 -7.77 0.62 -1.48
CA TYR A 241 -7.59 -0.84 -1.58
C TYR A 241 -7.67 -1.53 -0.20
N ASP A 242 -7.04 -0.92 0.80
CA ASP A 242 -6.98 -1.42 2.17
C ASP A 242 -8.35 -1.50 2.87
N LEU A 243 -9.38 -0.86 2.30
CA LEU A 243 -10.74 -0.89 2.81
C LEU A 243 -11.59 -1.92 2.06
N TYR A 244 -11.71 -1.79 0.73
CA TYR A 244 -12.66 -2.62 -0.01
C TYR A 244 -12.20 -4.08 -0.15
N PHE A 245 -10.89 -4.34 -0.24
CA PHE A 245 -10.38 -5.68 -0.48
C PHE A 245 -10.61 -6.62 0.72
N PRO A 246 -10.30 -6.26 1.98
CA PRO A 246 -10.60 -7.10 3.13
C PRO A 246 -12.11 -7.36 3.31
N ILE A 247 -12.94 -6.33 3.07
CA ILE A 247 -14.41 -6.45 3.17
C ILE A 247 -14.93 -7.45 2.13
N LEU A 248 -14.46 -7.34 0.88
CA LEU A 248 -14.80 -8.30 -0.18
C LEU A 248 -14.33 -9.70 0.16
N LEU A 249 -13.07 -9.86 0.59
CA LEU A 249 -12.49 -11.15 0.92
C LEU A 249 -13.28 -11.86 2.01
N VAL A 250 -13.55 -11.18 3.13
CA VAL A 250 -14.33 -11.72 4.25
C VAL A 250 -15.77 -11.99 3.83
N GLY A 251 -16.37 -11.09 3.05
CA GLY A 251 -17.74 -11.22 2.55
C GLY A 251 -17.91 -12.48 1.69
N VAL A 252 -17.07 -12.62 0.67
CA VAL A 252 -17.09 -13.75 -0.26
C VAL A 252 -16.80 -15.05 0.49
N LEU A 253 -15.74 -15.09 1.30
CA LEU A 253 -15.40 -16.29 2.08
C LEU A 253 -16.56 -16.70 2.99
N SER A 254 -17.15 -15.77 3.74
CA SER A 254 -18.26 -16.08 4.66
C SER A 254 -19.51 -16.54 3.91
N MET A 255 -19.80 -15.94 2.75
CA MET A 255 -20.93 -16.31 1.90
C MET A 255 -20.85 -17.75 1.39
N PHE A 256 -19.64 -18.28 1.13
CA PHE A 256 -19.45 -19.65 0.64
C PHE A 256 -19.13 -20.67 1.74
N LEU A 257 -18.31 -20.32 2.73
CA LEU A 257 -17.90 -21.23 3.81
C LEU A 257 -19.04 -21.51 4.80
N ALA A 258 -19.83 -20.49 5.17
CA ALA A 258 -20.87 -20.69 6.19
C ALA A 258 -21.98 -21.67 5.76
N PRO A 259 -22.51 -21.63 4.51
CA PRO A 259 -23.47 -22.64 4.04
C PRO A 259 -22.88 -24.05 3.97
N PHE A 260 -21.59 -24.17 3.62
CA PHE A 260 -20.90 -25.45 3.60
C PHE A 260 -20.82 -26.06 5.01
N ILE A 261 -20.37 -25.27 5.99
CA ILE A 261 -20.29 -25.70 7.40
C ILE A 261 -21.69 -25.95 7.98
N PHE A 262 -22.70 -25.15 7.61
CA PHE A 262 -24.08 -25.35 8.03
C PHE A 262 -24.60 -26.74 7.62
N THR A 263 -24.36 -27.12 6.35
CA THR A 263 -24.80 -28.41 5.82
C THR A 263 -24.15 -29.57 6.57
N TYR A 264 -22.83 -29.48 6.77
CA TYR A 264 -22.07 -30.45 7.56
C TYR A 264 -22.56 -30.55 9.01
N ALA A 265 -22.72 -29.42 9.69
CA ALA A 265 -23.16 -29.38 11.09
C ALA A 265 -24.59 -29.96 11.25
N LYS A 266 -25.49 -29.63 10.32
CA LYS A 266 -26.87 -30.15 10.33
C LYS A 266 -26.88 -31.68 10.24
N GLN A 267 -26.11 -32.26 9.33
CA GLN A 267 -26.00 -33.72 9.17
C GLN A 267 -25.48 -34.37 10.46
N HIS A 268 -24.41 -33.83 11.05
CA HIS A 268 -23.85 -34.36 12.30
C HIS A 268 -24.83 -34.31 13.48
N TYR A 269 -25.57 -33.21 13.66
CA TYR A 269 -26.57 -33.15 14.73
C TYR A 269 -27.68 -34.17 14.52
N THR A 270 -28.14 -34.36 13.28
CA THR A 270 -29.17 -35.36 12.96
C THR A 270 -28.67 -36.78 13.24
N GLU A 271 -27.43 -37.12 12.91
CA GLU A 271 -26.85 -38.42 13.25
C GLU A 271 -26.77 -38.67 14.75
N LEU A 272 -26.39 -37.65 15.54
CA LEU A 272 -26.34 -37.76 16.99
C LEU A 272 -27.72 -37.94 17.61
N GLU A 273 -28.75 -37.27 17.08
CA GLU A 273 -30.14 -37.45 17.49
C GLU A 273 -30.64 -38.88 17.15
N LEU A 274 -30.34 -39.39 15.95
CA LEU A 274 -30.70 -40.76 15.55
C LEU A 274 -30.01 -41.83 16.42
N ARG A 275 -28.73 -41.65 16.78
CA ARG A 275 -28.01 -42.55 17.68
C ARG A 275 -28.63 -42.58 19.08
N LYS A 276 -29.09 -41.43 19.59
CA LYS A 276 -29.79 -41.36 20.88
C LYS A 276 -31.13 -42.08 20.85
N MET A 277 -31.92 -41.90 19.78
CA MET A 277 -33.19 -42.61 19.60
C MET A 277 -33.00 -44.13 19.57
N LYS A 278 -32.03 -44.62 18.78
CA LYS A 278 -31.70 -46.06 18.72
C LYS A 278 -31.30 -46.64 20.08
N ALA A 279 -30.51 -45.89 20.86
CA ALA A 279 -30.09 -46.33 22.19
C ALA A 279 -31.26 -46.37 23.19
N GLN A 280 -32.20 -45.42 23.11
CA GLN A 280 -33.40 -45.42 23.94
C GLN A 280 -34.34 -46.58 23.60
N ASP A 281 -34.52 -46.88 22.31
CA ASP A 281 -35.34 -47.98 21.82
C ASP A 281 -34.81 -49.34 22.30
N LEU A 282 -33.49 -49.56 22.16
CA LEU A 282 -32.81 -50.75 22.70
C LEU A 282 -32.93 -50.87 24.23
N ALA A 283 -32.87 -49.74 24.95
CA ALA A 283 -33.01 -49.73 26.40
C ALA A 283 -34.46 -50.04 26.83
N SER A 284 -35.48 -49.61 26.08
CA SER A 284 -36.87 -49.96 26.36
C SER A 284 -37.16 -51.44 26.11
N LEU A 285 -36.59 -52.04 25.07
CA LEU A 285 -36.74 -53.47 24.79
C LEU A 285 -36.21 -54.31 25.96
N LYS A 286 -35.02 -53.97 26.48
CA LYS A 286 -34.40 -54.69 27.60
C LYS A 286 -35.16 -54.57 28.94
N LYS A 287 -36.11 -53.64 29.06
CA LYS A 287 -36.91 -53.45 30.30
C LYS A 287 -38.16 -54.35 30.33
N HIS A 288 -38.53 -54.92 29.19
CA HIS A 288 -39.70 -55.79 29.03
C HIS A 288 -39.35 -57.28 28.95
N ASP A 289 -38.05 -57.62 28.97
CA ASP A 289 -37.50 -58.96 29.23
C ASP A 289 -37.13 -59.10 30.72
#